data_AF-A0A969R5S7-F1
#
_entry.id   AF-A0A969R5S7-F1
#
_cell.length_a   1.000
_cell.length_b   1.000
_cell.length_c   1.000
_cell.angle_alpha   90.00
_cell.angle_beta   90.00
_cell.angle_gamma   90.00
#
_symmetry.space_group_name_H-M   'P 1'
#
loop_
_entity.id
_entity.type
_entity.pdbx_description
1 polymer ?
#
loop_
_entity_poly.entity_id
_entity_poly.type
_entity_poly.pdbx_seq_one_letter_code
_entity_poly.pdbx_strand_id
1 'polypeptide(L)'
;MHLIMLSSALILAFGVRCLWFDSSDRGVHRWQKVLGLFLFSPLLLLTTAIAILCMGPRGQMVRWWEGLGSYILAIGFLSGALIWVVKLALEGRRSLQKIRTYPKTELCGETAHVMPDSTPFVAQVGFWMPELVISQGLLETLDAEHLESVLVHEQGHTYYHDTFWFFWLGGLRRLTCWLPQTEALWQELLILRELRADRWAAQTVDPLLLAEALLWVVSAPQIQPEGLCASFSSAVVKNRLNERIDALLKPSEEGSSEGTRSWLWLLWVSLPLLAVPFHT
;
A
#
# COMPACT_ATOMS: atom_id res chain seq x y z
N MET A 1 -0.50 -34.90 -2.08
CA MET A 1 0.50 -33.83 -1.80
C MET A 1 -0.07 -32.43 -1.93
N HIS A 2 -0.89 -32.12 -2.95
CA HIS A 2 -1.44 -30.76 -3.14
C HIS A 2 -2.30 -30.25 -1.98
N LEU A 3 -3.16 -31.10 -1.40
CA LEU A 3 -4.00 -30.71 -0.26
C LEU A 3 -3.15 -30.31 0.97
N ILE A 4 -2.11 -31.09 1.27
CA ILE A 4 -1.19 -30.80 2.38
C ILE A 4 -0.46 -29.47 2.14
N MET A 5 0.01 -29.21 0.92
CA MET A 5 0.63 -27.93 0.56
C MET A 5 -0.33 -26.75 0.69
N LEU A 6 -1.58 -26.92 0.26
CA LEU A 6 -2.60 -25.88 0.36
C LEU A 6 -2.96 -25.59 1.82
N SER A 7 -3.20 -26.64 2.61
CA SER A 7 -3.52 -26.51 4.04
C SER A 7 -2.36 -25.92 4.83
N SER A 8 -1.11 -26.33 4.58
CA SER A 8 0.06 -25.78 5.27
C SER A 8 0.28 -24.30 4.90
N ALA A 9 0.13 -23.93 3.63
CA ALA A 9 0.21 -22.54 3.19
C ALA A 9 -0.86 -21.66 3.85
N LEU A 10 -2.10 -22.14 3.94
CA LEU A 10 -3.18 -21.42 4.62
C LEU A 10 -2.92 -21.25 6.12
N ILE A 11 -2.50 -22.33 6.81
CA ILE A 11 -2.19 -22.28 8.25
C ILE A 11 -1.04 -21.31 8.50
N LEU A 12 0.03 -21.35 7.71
CA LEU A 12 1.17 -20.42 7.84
C LEU A 12 0.75 -18.98 7.53
N ALA A 13 0.00 -18.76 6.45
CA ALA A 13 -0.49 -17.44 6.06
C ALA A 13 -1.37 -16.81 7.16
N PHE A 14 -2.21 -17.61 7.82
CA PHE A 14 -3.06 -17.17 8.93
C PHE A 14 -2.24 -16.96 10.21
N GLY A 15 -1.39 -17.92 10.55
CA GLY A 15 -0.55 -17.89 11.75
C GLY A 15 0.36 -16.66 11.79
N VAL A 16 1.06 -16.35 10.70
CA VAL A 16 1.93 -15.16 10.61
C VAL A 16 1.14 -13.87 10.82
N ARG A 17 -0.11 -13.79 10.36
CA ARG A 17 -0.96 -12.61 10.58
C ARG A 17 -1.45 -12.49 12.01
N CYS A 18 -1.69 -13.61 12.69
CA CYS A 18 -2.05 -13.62 14.11
C CYS A 18 -0.87 -13.29 15.04
N LEU A 19 0.36 -13.51 14.59
CA LEU A 19 1.58 -13.15 15.34
C LEU A 19 1.88 -11.65 15.33
N TRP A 20 1.13 -10.84 14.56
CA TRP A 20 1.24 -9.39 14.64
C TRP A 20 0.75 -8.90 16.01
N PHE A 21 1.71 -8.54 16.86
CA PHE A 21 1.51 -7.69 18.01
C PHE A 21 2.04 -6.31 17.69
N ASP A 22 1.23 -5.30 17.97
CA ASP A 22 1.57 -3.89 17.79
C ASP A 22 2.90 -3.60 18.48
N SER A 23 3.92 -3.33 17.68
CA SER A 23 5.29 -3.17 18.16
C SER A 23 5.69 -1.72 18.05
N SER A 24 6.15 -1.15 19.16
CA SER A 24 6.69 0.21 19.29
C SER A 24 8.02 0.46 18.55
N ASP A 25 8.35 -0.37 17.56
CA ASP A 25 9.56 -0.27 16.76
C ASP A 25 9.57 1.06 16.00
N ARG A 26 10.70 1.76 15.99
CA ARG A 26 10.82 3.06 15.30
C ARG A 26 11.54 2.91 13.95
N GLY A 27 11.19 3.78 12.99
CA GLY A 27 11.94 3.99 11.75
C GLY A 27 11.87 2.86 10.71
N VAL A 28 12.98 2.62 9.99
CA VAL A 28 13.07 1.71 8.83
C VAL A 28 12.77 0.26 9.19
N HIS A 29 13.09 -0.16 10.41
CA HIS A 29 12.79 -1.50 10.91
C HIS A 29 11.28 -1.76 10.96
N ARG A 30 10.49 -0.76 11.38
CA ARG A 30 9.02 -0.82 11.39
C ARG A 30 8.47 -1.02 9.97
N TRP A 31 8.99 -0.27 8.98
CA TRP A 31 8.61 -0.44 7.57
C TRP A 31 8.87 -1.85 7.06
N GLN A 32 10.09 -2.37 7.22
CA GLN A 32 10.45 -3.70 6.70
C GLN A 32 9.62 -4.81 7.35
N LYS A 33 9.38 -4.72 8.66
CA LYS A 33 8.59 -5.68 9.42
C LYS A 33 7.13 -5.70 8.98
N VAL A 34 6.49 -4.52 8.93
CA VAL A 34 5.09 -4.38 8.51
C VAL A 34 4.92 -4.82 7.07
N LEU A 35 5.80 -4.38 6.16
CA LEU A 35 5.77 -4.77 4.75
C LEU A 35 5.96 -6.27 4.57
N GLY A 36 6.91 -6.88 5.29
CA GLY A 36 7.17 -8.32 5.26
C GLY A 36 5.95 -9.13 5.72
N LEU A 37 5.36 -8.77 6.87
CA LEU A 37 4.16 -9.44 7.41
C LEU A 37 2.94 -9.25 6.50
N PHE A 38 2.81 -8.07 5.89
CA PHE A 38 1.76 -7.80 4.92
C PHE A 38 1.93 -8.65 3.66
N LEU A 39 3.14 -8.74 3.10
CA LEU A 39 3.41 -9.43 1.84
C LEU A 39 3.55 -10.95 1.96
N PHE A 40 4.02 -11.47 3.10
CA PHE A 40 4.31 -12.89 3.29
C PHE A 40 3.11 -13.78 2.94
N SER A 41 1.98 -13.54 3.58
CA SER A 41 0.77 -14.35 3.41
C SER A 41 0.20 -14.34 1.98
N PRO A 42 -0.06 -13.19 1.32
CA PRO A 42 -0.56 -13.19 -0.05
C PRO A 42 0.40 -13.85 -1.04
N LEU A 43 1.72 -13.60 -0.90
CA LEU A 43 2.70 -14.17 -1.82
C LEU A 43 2.84 -15.69 -1.62
N LEU A 44 2.78 -16.18 -0.38
CA LEU A 44 2.78 -17.62 -0.09
C LEU A 44 1.58 -18.31 -0.76
N LEU A 45 0.38 -17.73 -0.66
CA LEU A 45 -0.81 -18.31 -1.28
C LEU A 45 -0.73 -18.29 -2.82
N LEU A 46 -0.24 -17.21 -3.41
CA LEU A 46 -0.05 -17.10 -4.86
C LEU A 46 0.97 -18.12 -5.37
N THR A 47 2.14 -18.21 -4.73
CA THR A 47 3.19 -19.17 -5.12
C THR A 47 2.76 -20.61 -4.92
N THR A 48 2.01 -20.94 -3.86
CA THR A 48 1.41 -22.27 -3.67
C THR A 48 0.40 -22.59 -4.77
N ALA A 49 -0.49 -21.66 -5.13
CA ALA A 49 -1.46 -21.88 -6.19
C ALA A 49 -0.78 -22.08 -7.56
N ILE A 50 0.26 -21.28 -7.86
CA ILE A 50 1.08 -21.43 -9.08
C ILE A 50 1.78 -22.79 -9.08
N ALA A 51 2.38 -23.21 -7.96
CA ALA A 51 3.03 -24.51 -7.85
C ALA A 51 2.06 -25.66 -8.14
N ILE A 52 0.86 -25.64 -7.55
CA ILE A 52 -0.19 -26.65 -7.80
C ILE A 52 -0.61 -26.65 -9.27
N LEU A 53 -0.75 -25.47 -9.89
CA LEU A 53 -1.07 -25.35 -11.31
C LEU A 53 0.01 -25.98 -12.21
N CYS A 54 1.29 -25.72 -11.91
CA CYS A 54 2.43 -26.29 -12.64
C CYS A 54 2.54 -27.81 -12.47
N MET A 55 2.17 -28.35 -11.31
CA MET A 55 2.18 -29.79 -11.01
C MET A 55 1.07 -30.56 -11.76
N GLY A 56 0.02 -29.88 -12.22
CA GLY A 56 -1.11 -30.49 -12.92
C GLY A 56 -2.07 -31.26 -11.98
N PRO A 57 -3.22 -31.76 -12.50
CA PRO A 57 -4.26 -32.38 -11.69
C PRO A 57 -3.97 -33.83 -11.27
N ARG A 58 -2.98 -34.49 -11.90
CA ARG A 58 -2.67 -35.92 -11.70
C ARG A 58 -1.37 -36.06 -10.91
N GLY A 59 -1.47 -36.26 -9.60
CA GLY A 59 -0.33 -36.67 -8.76
C GLY A 59 -0.23 -38.19 -8.67
N GLN A 60 0.99 -38.74 -8.68
CA GLN A 60 1.23 -40.19 -8.51
C GLN A 60 0.93 -40.69 -7.09
N MET A 61 0.87 -39.79 -6.11
CA MET A 61 0.69 -40.13 -4.70
C MET A 61 -0.64 -39.60 -4.14
N VAL A 62 -1.49 -40.57 -3.77
CA VAL A 62 -2.77 -40.45 -3.07
C VAL A 62 -3.96 -40.04 -3.96
N ARG A 63 -5.01 -40.89 -3.89
CA ARG A 63 -6.38 -40.82 -4.44
C ARG A 63 -6.69 -39.66 -5.41
N TRP A 64 -7.24 -40.01 -6.57
CA TRP A 64 -7.36 -39.20 -7.77
C TRP A 64 -8.31 -38.00 -7.58
N TRP A 65 -9.13 -38.05 -6.53
CA TRP A 65 -10.12 -37.04 -6.15
C TRP A 65 -9.47 -35.90 -5.34
N GLU A 66 -8.36 -36.13 -4.62
CA GLU A 66 -7.71 -35.13 -3.76
C GLU A 66 -6.89 -34.12 -4.57
N GLY A 67 -6.29 -34.55 -5.68
CA GLY A 67 -5.55 -33.68 -6.61
C GLY A 67 -6.48 -32.76 -7.41
N LEU A 68 -7.62 -33.28 -7.87
CA LEU A 68 -8.56 -32.51 -8.69
C LEU A 68 -9.17 -31.32 -7.92
N GLY A 69 -9.58 -31.51 -6.67
CA GLY A 69 -10.15 -30.45 -5.85
C GLY A 69 -9.16 -29.31 -5.58
N SER A 70 -7.93 -29.63 -5.16
CA SER A 70 -6.88 -28.65 -4.91
C SER A 70 -6.49 -27.89 -6.19
N TYR A 71 -6.47 -28.58 -7.33
CA TYR A 71 -6.18 -27.99 -8.64
C TYR A 71 -7.28 -27.02 -9.09
N ILE A 72 -8.56 -27.39 -8.95
CA ILE A 72 -9.69 -26.49 -9.25
C ILE A 72 -9.66 -25.25 -8.36
N LEU A 73 -9.37 -25.42 -7.05
CA LEU A 73 -9.22 -24.30 -6.12
C LEU A 73 -8.09 -23.36 -6.51
N ALA A 74 -6.92 -23.90 -6.91
CA ALA A 74 -5.79 -23.10 -7.37
C ALA A 74 -6.13 -22.30 -8.64
N ILE A 75 -6.78 -22.93 -9.63
CA ILE A 75 -7.25 -22.23 -10.83
C ILE A 75 -8.26 -21.15 -10.48
N GLY A 76 -9.24 -21.45 -9.63
CA GLY A 76 -10.26 -20.50 -9.19
C GLY A 76 -9.64 -19.29 -8.51
N PHE A 77 -8.68 -19.50 -7.60
CA PHE A 77 -7.96 -18.44 -6.91
C PHE A 77 -7.14 -17.57 -7.88
N LEU A 78 -6.35 -18.18 -8.77
CA LEU A 78 -5.53 -17.44 -9.74
C LEU A 78 -6.38 -16.70 -10.77
N SER A 79 -7.47 -17.31 -11.24
CA SER A 79 -8.42 -16.66 -12.15
C SER A 79 -9.11 -15.47 -11.47
N GLY A 80 -9.52 -15.64 -10.21
CA GLY A 80 -10.07 -14.55 -9.40
C GLY A 80 -9.07 -13.41 -9.21
N ALA A 81 -7.81 -13.72 -8.89
CA ALA A 81 -6.74 -12.74 -8.78
C ALA A 81 -6.49 -12.01 -10.11
N LEU A 82 -6.52 -12.71 -11.24
CA LEU A 82 -6.36 -12.11 -12.56
C LEU A 82 -7.52 -11.16 -12.90
N ILE A 83 -8.78 -11.59 -12.71
CA ILE A 83 -9.97 -10.75 -12.91
C ILE A 83 -9.86 -9.50 -12.03
N TRP A 84 -9.41 -9.67 -10.79
CA TRP A 84 -9.21 -8.58 -9.85
C TRP A 84 -8.16 -7.57 -10.32
N VAL A 85 -7.00 -8.02 -10.79
CA VAL A 85 -5.95 -7.16 -11.36
C VAL A 85 -6.46 -6.41 -12.58
N VAL A 86 -7.21 -7.07 -13.48
CA VAL A 86 -7.83 -6.43 -14.64
C VAL A 86 -8.80 -5.33 -14.20
N LYS A 87 -9.66 -5.61 -13.21
CA LYS A 87 -10.60 -4.62 -12.67
C LYS A 87 -9.87 -3.41 -12.10
N LEU A 88 -8.83 -3.61 -11.30
CA LEU A 88 -8.01 -2.53 -10.75
C LEU A 88 -7.33 -1.69 -11.83
N ALA A 89 -6.80 -2.33 -12.88
CA ALA A 89 -6.19 -1.63 -13.99
C ALA A 89 -7.21 -0.76 -14.76
N LEU A 90 -8.44 -1.25 -14.93
CA LEU A 90 -9.53 -0.49 -15.55
C LEU A 90 -9.97 0.70 -14.68
N GLU A 91 -10.12 0.49 -13.36
CA GLU A 91 -10.44 1.56 -12.40
C GLU A 91 -9.35 2.64 -12.39
N GLY A 92 -8.07 2.24 -12.34
CA GLY A 92 -6.93 3.16 -12.41
C GLY A 92 -6.90 3.96 -13.70
N ARG A 93 -7.16 3.32 -14.85
CA ARG A 93 -7.27 4.03 -16.15
C ARG A 93 -8.40 5.04 -16.18
N ARG A 94 -9.59 4.68 -15.66
CA ARG A 94 -10.74 5.59 -15.59
C ARG A 94 -10.45 6.80 -14.70
N SER A 95 -9.80 6.57 -13.55
CA SER A 95 -9.39 7.65 -12.65
C SER A 95 -8.46 8.64 -13.35
N LEU A 96 -7.44 8.13 -14.04
CA LEU A 96 -6.48 8.97 -14.78
C LEU A 96 -7.15 9.72 -15.95
N GLN A 97 -8.06 9.06 -16.68
CA GLN A 97 -8.83 9.71 -17.73
C GLN A 97 -9.68 10.86 -17.19
N LYS A 98 -10.34 10.68 -16.04
CA LYS A 98 -11.12 11.73 -15.39
C LYS A 98 -10.24 12.91 -15.01
N ILE A 99 -9.09 12.65 -14.41
CA ILE A 99 -8.16 13.71 -13.98
C ILE A 99 -7.66 14.54 -15.16
N ARG A 100 -7.33 13.90 -16.28
CA ARG A 100 -6.87 14.58 -17.49
C ARG A 100 -7.92 15.48 -18.15
N THR A 101 -9.18 15.43 -17.70
CA THR A 101 -10.21 16.38 -18.16
C THR A 101 -10.17 17.71 -17.40
N TYR A 102 -9.49 17.76 -16.26
CA TYR A 102 -9.35 18.98 -15.47
C TYR A 102 -8.38 19.97 -16.14
N PRO A 103 -8.57 21.29 -15.94
CA PRO A 103 -7.66 22.29 -16.44
C PRO A 103 -6.26 22.15 -15.82
N LYS A 104 -5.23 22.44 -16.60
CA LYS A 104 -3.84 22.40 -16.16
C LYS A 104 -3.38 23.79 -15.69
N THR A 105 -2.51 23.79 -14.69
CA THR A 105 -1.79 24.98 -14.21
C THR A 105 -0.32 24.63 -13.98
N GLU A 106 0.56 25.63 -14.03
CA GLU A 106 1.97 25.49 -13.63
C GLU A 106 2.12 26.00 -12.20
N LEU A 107 2.69 25.19 -11.31
CA LEU A 107 2.94 25.52 -9.89
C LEU A 107 4.36 25.11 -9.53
N CYS A 108 5.18 26.08 -9.08
CA CYS A 108 6.57 25.86 -8.69
C CYS A 108 7.41 25.07 -9.74
N GLY A 109 7.10 25.22 -11.03
CA GLY A 109 7.78 24.52 -12.12
C GLY A 109 7.26 23.10 -12.43
N GLU A 110 6.16 22.69 -11.81
CA GLU A 110 5.46 21.44 -12.11
C GLU A 110 4.05 21.69 -12.67
N THR A 111 3.66 20.91 -13.68
CA THR A 111 2.30 20.92 -14.21
C THR A 111 1.36 20.15 -13.28
N ALA A 112 0.30 20.80 -12.81
CA ALA A 112 -0.76 20.21 -11.99
C ALA A 112 -2.13 20.31 -12.66
N HIS A 113 -3.01 19.36 -12.37
CA HIS A 113 -4.42 19.41 -12.75
C HIS A 113 -5.27 20.00 -11.62
N VAL A 114 -6.10 20.99 -11.93
CA VAL A 114 -6.93 21.69 -10.94
C VAL A 114 -8.35 21.12 -10.91
N MET A 115 -8.68 20.43 -9.82
CA MET A 115 -10.01 19.91 -9.57
C MET A 115 -10.91 21.02 -8.97
N PRO A 116 -12.13 21.24 -9.49
CA PRO A 116 -13.06 22.26 -9.00
C PRO A 116 -13.78 21.79 -7.73
N ASP A 117 -13.02 21.46 -6.69
CA ASP A 117 -13.51 21.05 -5.36
C ASP A 117 -13.03 22.07 -4.32
N SER A 118 -13.91 22.45 -3.40
CA SER A 118 -13.60 23.42 -2.32
C SER A 118 -12.90 22.77 -1.14
N THR A 119 -12.85 21.43 -1.06
CA THR A 119 -12.14 20.70 -0.02
C THR A 119 -10.66 20.71 -0.35
N PRO A 120 -9.78 21.20 0.53
CA PRO A 120 -8.33 21.13 0.36
C PRO A 120 -7.86 19.70 0.11
N PHE A 121 -7.24 19.48 -1.04
CA PHE A 121 -6.77 18.19 -1.49
C PHE A 121 -5.60 18.38 -2.45
N VAL A 122 -4.55 17.58 -2.23
CA VAL A 122 -3.50 17.34 -3.19
C VAL A 122 -3.20 15.85 -3.20
N ALA A 123 -2.86 15.31 -4.36
CA ALA A 123 -2.25 14.00 -4.46
C ALA A 123 -1.55 13.78 -5.81
N GLN A 124 -0.54 12.94 -5.80
CA GLN A 124 -0.08 12.23 -6.99
C GLN A 124 -1.07 11.14 -7.40
N VAL A 125 -1.65 11.24 -8.60
CA VAL A 125 -2.62 10.27 -9.10
C VAL A 125 -2.17 9.62 -10.41
N GLY A 126 -2.18 8.30 -10.41
CA GLY A 126 -1.81 7.49 -11.57
C GLY A 126 -1.22 6.17 -11.08
N PHE A 127 -0.52 5.50 -11.98
CA PHE A 127 0.10 4.22 -11.67
C PHE A 127 1.59 4.20 -11.98
N TRP A 128 1.96 4.33 -13.26
CA TRP A 128 3.37 4.34 -13.69
C TRP A 128 3.96 5.75 -13.78
N MET A 129 3.17 6.68 -14.30
CA MET A 129 3.49 8.09 -14.43
C MET A 129 2.37 8.83 -13.69
N PRO A 130 2.52 9.07 -12.39
CA PRO A 130 1.54 9.85 -11.65
C PRO A 130 1.52 11.29 -12.15
N GLU A 131 0.34 11.90 -12.09
CA GLU A 131 0.10 13.29 -12.42
C GLU A 131 -0.40 13.99 -11.16
N LEU A 132 0.14 15.17 -10.89
CA LEU A 132 -0.20 15.97 -9.73
C LEU A 132 -1.63 16.53 -9.89
N VAL A 133 -2.47 16.32 -8.88
CA VAL A 133 -3.83 16.83 -8.82
C VAL A 133 -3.98 17.67 -7.57
N ILE A 134 -4.51 18.88 -7.74
CA ILE A 134 -4.74 19.85 -6.66
C ILE A 134 -6.17 20.34 -6.74
N SER A 135 -6.84 20.51 -5.61
CA SER A 135 -8.16 21.14 -5.57
C SER A 135 -8.06 22.66 -5.53
N GLN A 136 -9.08 23.32 -6.07
CA GLN A 136 -9.24 24.77 -5.95
C GLN A 136 -9.25 25.21 -4.47
N GLY A 137 -9.92 24.45 -3.60
CA GLY A 137 -9.93 24.72 -2.16
C GLY A 137 -8.56 24.73 -1.51
N LEU A 138 -7.61 23.91 -1.97
CA LEU A 138 -6.24 23.95 -1.45
C LEU A 138 -5.53 25.26 -1.81
N LEU A 139 -5.67 25.68 -3.08
CA LEU A 139 -5.07 26.91 -3.60
C LEU A 139 -5.65 28.16 -2.93
N GLU A 140 -6.92 28.11 -2.51
CA GLU A 140 -7.59 29.19 -1.79
C GLU A 140 -7.27 29.20 -0.29
N THR A 141 -6.85 28.06 0.28
CA THR A 141 -6.59 27.91 1.72
C THR A 141 -5.14 28.19 2.09
N LEU A 142 -4.18 27.73 1.29
CA LEU A 142 -2.76 27.84 1.59
C LEU A 142 -2.13 29.05 0.90
N ASP A 143 -1.26 29.76 1.62
CA ASP A 143 -0.38 30.75 1.00
C ASP A 143 0.74 30.06 0.18
N ALA A 144 1.58 30.87 -0.47
CA ALA A 144 2.62 30.36 -1.36
C ALA A 144 3.65 29.46 -0.65
N GLU A 145 4.05 29.82 0.57
CA GLU A 145 5.08 29.07 1.33
C GLU A 145 4.51 27.72 1.80
N HIS A 146 3.28 27.72 2.33
CA HIS A 146 2.60 26.49 2.73
C HIS A 146 2.30 25.59 1.53
N LEU A 147 1.89 26.16 0.40
CA LEU A 147 1.66 25.40 -0.82
C LEU A 147 2.95 24.75 -1.31
N GLU A 148 4.07 25.47 -1.34
CA GLU A 148 5.38 24.92 -1.71
C GLU A 148 5.77 23.75 -0.80
N SER A 149 5.58 23.88 0.52
CA SER A 149 5.87 22.81 1.49
C SER A 149 5.10 21.51 1.18
N VAL A 150 3.83 21.64 0.80
CA VAL A 150 2.95 20.53 0.43
C VAL A 150 3.35 19.93 -0.91
N LEU A 151 3.76 20.74 -1.89
CA LEU A 151 4.27 20.24 -3.17
C LEU A 151 5.56 19.43 -3.00
N VAL A 152 6.47 19.89 -2.14
CA VAL A 152 7.67 19.13 -1.78
C VAL A 152 7.29 17.80 -1.09
N HIS A 153 6.28 17.76 -0.23
CA HIS A 153 5.77 16.49 0.30
C HIS A 153 5.33 15.52 -0.82
N GLU A 154 4.59 16.01 -1.81
CA GLU A 154 4.15 15.20 -2.96
C GLU A 154 5.29 14.74 -3.87
N GLN A 155 6.35 15.55 -4.01
CA GLN A 155 7.57 15.12 -4.68
C GLN A 155 8.23 13.94 -3.96
N GLY A 156 8.12 13.87 -2.63
CA GLY A 156 8.53 12.70 -1.85
C GLY A 156 7.81 11.42 -2.27
N HIS A 157 6.49 11.48 -2.49
CA HIS A 157 5.72 10.34 -3.02
C HIS A 157 6.16 9.93 -4.44
N THR A 158 6.52 10.91 -5.26
CA THR A 158 7.07 10.66 -6.61
C THR A 158 8.44 9.99 -6.51
N TYR A 159 9.34 10.50 -5.67
CA TYR A 159 10.68 9.94 -5.45
C TYR A 159 10.65 8.48 -5.00
N TYR A 160 9.72 8.12 -4.11
CA TYR A 160 9.57 6.73 -3.64
C TYR A 160 8.64 5.86 -4.51
N HIS A 161 8.12 6.39 -5.61
CA HIS A 161 7.17 5.69 -6.50
C HIS A 161 5.96 5.13 -5.76
N ASP A 162 5.38 5.91 -4.85
CA ASP A 162 4.35 5.43 -3.94
C ASP A 162 3.06 5.01 -4.63
N THR A 163 2.67 5.72 -5.69
CA THR A 163 1.51 5.36 -6.51
C THR A 163 1.65 3.96 -7.13
N PHE A 164 2.85 3.61 -7.60
CA PHE A 164 3.14 2.29 -8.15
C PHE A 164 3.06 1.19 -7.09
N TRP A 165 3.79 1.34 -5.99
CA TRP A 165 3.85 0.30 -4.95
C TRP A 165 2.51 0.13 -4.23
N PHE A 166 1.85 1.21 -3.84
CA PHE A 166 0.58 1.15 -3.12
C PHE A 166 -0.59 0.70 -3.99
N PHE A 167 -0.50 0.81 -5.32
CA PHE A 167 -1.46 0.15 -6.22
C PHE A 167 -1.41 -1.38 -6.06
N TRP A 168 -0.22 -1.97 -6.12
CA TRP A 168 -0.07 -3.43 -5.96
C TRP A 168 -0.35 -3.90 -4.53
N LEU A 169 0.15 -3.19 -3.52
CA LEU A 169 -0.14 -3.49 -2.12
C LEU A 169 -1.65 -3.39 -1.82
N GLY A 170 -2.32 -2.37 -2.35
CA GLY A 170 -3.77 -2.23 -2.27
C GLY A 170 -4.50 -3.37 -2.97
N GLY A 171 -3.97 -3.85 -4.11
CA GLY A 171 -4.49 -5.03 -4.79
C GLY A 171 -4.39 -6.30 -3.95
N LEU A 172 -3.23 -6.53 -3.32
CA LEU A 172 -3.03 -7.65 -2.40
C LEU A 172 -3.92 -7.56 -1.16
N ARG A 173 -4.08 -6.36 -0.57
CA ARG A 173 -5.02 -6.11 0.54
C ARG A 173 -6.41 -6.63 0.19
N ARG A 174 -6.93 -6.28 -0.99
CA ARG A 174 -8.29 -6.68 -1.40
C ARG A 174 -8.38 -8.18 -1.69
N LEU A 175 -7.34 -8.75 -2.31
CA LEU A 175 -7.26 -10.20 -2.59
C LEU A 175 -7.26 -11.05 -1.30
N THR A 176 -6.63 -10.55 -0.25
CA THR A 176 -6.51 -11.24 1.04
C THR A 176 -7.24 -10.55 2.19
N CYS A 177 -8.33 -9.84 1.91
CA CYS A 177 -9.08 -9.10 2.93
C CYS A 177 -9.65 -10.00 4.04
N TRP A 178 -9.81 -11.29 3.77
CA TRP A 178 -10.25 -12.33 4.69
C TRP A 178 -9.16 -12.81 5.65
N LEU A 179 -7.88 -12.44 5.44
CA LEU A 179 -6.81 -12.76 6.38
C LEU A 179 -6.83 -11.81 7.59
N PRO A 180 -6.49 -12.30 8.80
CA PRO A 180 -6.39 -11.48 10.00
C PRO A 180 -5.44 -10.30 9.80
N GLN A 181 -5.71 -9.21 10.53
CA GLN A 181 -4.86 -8.02 10.60
C GLN A 181 -4.51 -7.35 9.25
N THR A 182 -5.18 -7.72 8.15
CA THR A 182 -4.94 -7.11 6.83
C THR A 182 -5.21 -5.62 6.84
N GLU A 183 -6.29 -5.19 7.50
CA GLU A 183 -6.60 -3.77 7.61
C GLU A 183 -5.63 -3.04 8.53
N ALA A 184 -5.29 -3.61 9.69
CA ALA A 184 -4.35 -3.01 10.63
C ALA A 184 -2.98 -2.79 9.97
N LEU A 185 -2.42 -3.82 9.32
CA LEU A 185 -1.14 -3.72 8.60
C LEU A 185 -1.23 -2.75 7.42
N TRP A 186 -2.36 -2.70 6.71
CA TRP A 186 -2.54 -1.74 5.62
C TRP A 186 -2.53 -0.29 6.13
N GLN A 187 -3.25 -0.02 7.21
CA GLN A 187 -3.30 1.30 7.81
C GLN A 187 -1.94 1.72 8.36
N GLU A 188 -1.18 0.76 8.89
CA GLU A 188 0.20 0.95 9.32
C GLU A 188 1.15 1.27 8.14
N LEU A 189 1.01 0.58 7.01
CA LEU A 189 1.78 0.91 5.80
C LEU A 189 1.45 2.31 5.28
N LEU A 190 0.18 2.74 5.37
CA LEU A 190 -0.23 4.08 4.97
C LEU A 190 0.44 5.13 5.86
N ILE A 191 0.41 5.02 7.18
CA ILE A 191 1.08 6.02 8.05
C ILE A 191 2.59 6.05 7.82
N LEU A 192 3.24 4.90 7.64
CA LEU A 192 4.68 4.85 7.38
C LEU A 192 5.05 5.46 6.02
N ARG A 193 4.15 5.38 5.03
CA ARG A 193 4.30 6.05 3.74
C ARG A 193 4.32 7.57 3.92
N GLU A 194 3.35 8.11 4.65
CA GLU A 194 3.26 9.54 4.96
C GLU A 194 4.49 10.02 5.74
N LEU A 195 4.87 9.32 6.82
CA LEU A 195 6.06 9.63 7.63
C LEU A 195 7.35 9.63 6.82
N ARG A 196 7.43 8.83 5.75
CA ARG A 196 8.59 8.82 4.86
C ARG A 196 8.58 10.01 3.90
N ALA A 197 7.42 10.41 3.38
CA ALA A 197 7.27 11.60 2.55
C ALA A 197 7.52 12.88 3.37
N ASP A 198 7.00 12.97 4.59
CA ASP A 198 7.25 14.06 5.54
C ASP A 198 8.76 14.23 5.81
N ARG A 199 9.45 13.12 6.11
CA ARG A 199 10.91 13.14 6.32
C ARG A 199 11.71 13.48 5.07
N TRP A 200 11.18 13.24 3.88
CA TRP A 200 11.81 13.64 2.63
C TRP A 200 11.68 15.14 2.43
N ALA A 201 10.48 15.69 2.62
CA ALA A 201 10.23 17.11 2.49
C ALA A 201 10.97 17.96 3.52
N ALA A 202 11.03 17.48 4.77
CA ALA A 202 11.77 18.10 5.88
C ALA A 202 13.29 18.26 5.63
N GLN A 203 13.85 17.64 4.57
CA GLN A 203 15.25 17.85 4.18
C GLN A 203 15.46 19.17 3.42
N THR A 204 14.39 19.75 2.89
CA THR A 204 14.45 20.91 1.98
C THR A 204 13.54 22.06 2.42
N VAL A 205 12.50 21.75 3.19
CA VAL A 205 11.54 22.73 3.73
C VAL A 205 11.55 22.70 5.25
N ASP A 206 11.24 23.83 5.90
CA ASP A 206 11.09 23.93 7.35
C ASP A 206 10.04 22.91 7.86
N PRO A 207 10.41 21.97 8.75
CA PRO A 207 9.48 20.99 9.31
C PRO A 207 8.28 21.62 10.02
N LEU A 208 8.44 22.82 10.60
CA LEU A 208 7.34 23.51 11.27
C LEU A 208 6.31 24.02 10.25
N LEU A 209 6.77 24.66 9.18
CA LEU A 209 5.92 25.11 8.07
C LEU A 209 5.15 23.94 7.44
N LEU A 210 5.81 22.80 7.24
CA LEU A 210 5.16 21.59 6.74
C LEU A 210 4.09 21.08 7.72
N ALA A 211 4.38 21.06 9.03
CA ALA A 211 3.41 20.65 10.04
C ALA A 211 2.18 21.57 10.08
N GLU A 212 2.38 22.89 9.94
CA GLU A 212 1.31 23.88 9.82
C GLU A 212 0.45 23.63 8.58
N ALA A 213 1.08 23.39 7.42
CA ALA A 213 0.35 23.08 6.18
C ALA A 213 -0.49 21.79 6.31
N LEU A 214 0.04 20.75 6.96
CA LEU A 214 -0.69 19.51 7.24
C LEU A 214 -1.91 19.73 8.15
N LEU A 215 -1.78 20.60 9.16
CA LEU A 215 -2.89 20.98 10.02
C LEU A 215 -4.01 21.66 9.22
N TRP A 216 -3.67 22.56 8.29
CA TRP A 216 -4.65 23.21 7.42
C TRP A 216 -5.40 22.22 6.53
N VAL A 217 -4.68 21.31 5.88
CA VAL A 217 -5.27 20.31 4.96
C VAL A 217 -6.22 19.36 5.70
N VAL A 218 -5.86 18.92 6.91
CA VAL A 218 -6.68 17.96 7.67
C VAL A 218 -7.82 18.63 8.44
N SER A 219 -7.68 19.90 8.82
CA SER A 219 -8.70 20.64 9.59
C SER A 219 -9.85 21.16 8.72
N ALA A 220 -9.69 21.15 7.40
CA ALA A 220 -10.74 21.59 6.48
C ALA A 220 -11.98 20.66 6.54
N PRO A 221 -13.21 21.19 6.47
CA PRO A 221 -14.42 20.38 6.55
C PRO A 221 -14.47 19.39 5.37
N GLN A 222 -14.22 18.11 5.63
CA GLN A 222 -14.39 17.08 4.61
C GLN A 222 -15.88 16.83 4.41
N ILE A 223 -16.43 17.30 3.28
CA ILE A 223 -17.75 16.87 2.84
C ILE A 223 -17.61 15.39 2.44
N GLN A 224 -18.05 14.49 3.31
CA GLN A 224 -18.00 13.06 3.04
C GLN A 224 -18.97 12.74 1.89
N PRO A 225 -18.50 12.18 0.75
CA PRO A 225 -19.41 11.64 -0.24
C PRO A 225 -20.06 10.36 0.32
N GLU A 226 -21.38 10.33 0.34
CA GLU A 226 -22.18 9.15 0.65
C GLU A 226 -21.80 8.00 -0.30
N GLY A 227 -21.15 6.96 0.20
CA GLY A 227 -20.91 5.73 -0.57
C GLY A 227 -19.52 5.08 -0.47
N LEU A 228 -18.54 5.71 0.19
CA LEU A 228 -17.28 5.05 0.52
C LEU A 228 -17.38 4.40 1.91
N CYS A 229 -17.71 3.10 1.94
CA CYS A 229 -17.64 2.26 3.14
C CYS A 229 -16.21 2.17 3.68
N ALA A 230 -15.79 3.19 4.41
CA ALA A 230 -14.81 3.09 5.46
C ALA A 230 -15.14 4.21 6.45
N SER A 231 -15.88 3.86 7.50
CA SER A 231 -15.97 4.67 8.70
C SER A 231 -14.56 4.74 9.29
N PHE A 232 -13.75 5.67 8.77
CA PHE A 232 -12.54 6.09 9.43
C PHE A 232 -13.00 6.85 10.67
N SER A 233 -12.87 6.22 11.83
CA SER A 233 -13.16 6.92 13.07
C SER A 233 -12.25 8.16 13.12
N SER A 234 -12.82 9.30 13.48
CA SER A 234 -12.09 10.57 13.63
C SER A 234 -10.82 10.39 14.48
N ALA A 235 -10.84 9.46 15.44
CA ALA A 235 -9.68 9.11 16.27
C ALA A 235 -8.50 8.53 15.49
N VAL A 236 -8.72 7.67 14.49
CA VAL A 236 -7.63 7.08 13.69
C VAL A 236 -6.97 8.14 12.81
N VAL A 237 -7.77 9.05 12.22
CA VAL A 237 -7.24 10.19 11.44
C VAL A 237 -6.44 11.14 12.34
N LYS A 238 -6.98 11.47 13.53
CA LYS A 238 -6.30 12.31 14.52
C LYS A 238 -4.99 11.70 15.02
N ASN A 239 -4.98 10.40 15.34
CA ASN A 239 -3.76 9.74 15.82
C ASN A 239 -2.65 9.74 14.76
N ARG A 240 -2.99 9.59 13.48
CA ARG A 240 -2.00 9.67 12.38
C ARG A 240 -1.42 11.06 12.21
N LEU A 241 -2.28 12.08 12.27
CA LEU A 241 -1.85 13.47 12.19
C LEU A 241 -0.88 13.79 13.33
N ASN A 242 -1.24 13.39 14.57
CA ASN A 242 -0.36 13.56 15.72
C ASN A 242 0.98 12.85 15.52
N GLU A 243 0.98 11.61 15.03
CA GLU A 243 2.23 10.87 14.78
C GLU A 243 3.12 11.56 13.73
N ARG A 244 2.53 12.12 12.67
CA ARG A 244 3.25 12.91 11.65
C ARG A 244 3.84 14.19 12.22
N ILE A 245 3.04 14.96 12.97
CA ILE A 245 3.49 16.21 13.61
C ILE A 245 4.60 15.91 14.62
N ASP A 246 4.41 14.91 15.49
CA ASP A 246 5.43 14.49 16.46
C ASP A 246 6.73 14.05 15.80
N ALA A 247 6.67 13.46 14.60
CA ALA A 247 7.84 13.07 13.84
C ALA A 247 8.57 14.26 13.19
N LEU A 248 7.83 15.27 12.72
CA LEU A 248 8.38 16.50 12.15
C LEU A 248 9.04 17.39 13.21
N LEU A 249 8.48 17.45 14.42
CA LEU A 249 8.97 18.29 15.51
C LEU A 249 10.14 17.67 16.28
N LYS A 250 10.39 16.36 16.15
CA LYS A 250 11.54 15.72 16.78
C LYS A 250 12.82 16.07 16.01
N PRO A 251 13.92 16.41 16.70
CA PRO A 251 15.22 16.55 16.04
C PRO A 251 15.51 15.31 15.23
N SER A 252 15.91 15.47 13.97
CA SER A 252 16.32 14.36 13.12
C SER A 252 17.44 13.61 13.83
N GLU A 253 17.17 12.39 14.32
CA GLU A 253 18.23 11.49 14.74
C GLU A 253 19.03 11.14 13.48
N GLU A 254 20.13 11.87 13.27
CA GLU A 254 21.14 11.57 12.28
C GLU A 254 21.59 10.11 12.47
N GLY A 255 21.35 9.28 11.45
CA GLY A 255 21.95 7.96 11.36
C GLY A 255 21.33 6.87 12.23
N SER A 256 20.09 6.47 11.93
CA SER A 256 19.74 5.06 12.19
C SER A 256 20.36 4.23 11.07
N SER A 257 21.46 3.55 11.40
CA SER A 257 22.17 2.59 10.56
C SER A 257 21.20 1.78 9.71
N GLU A 258 21.49 1.64 8.42
CA GLU A 258 20.77 0.75 7.51
C GLU A 258 20.78 -0.68 8.08
N GLY A 259 19.77 -0.99 8.89
CA GLY A 259 19.56 -2.33 9.40
C GLY A 259 19.49 -3.27 8.22
N THR A 260 20.34 -4.29 8.22
CA THR A 260 20.44 -5.31 7.17
C THR A 260 19.05 -5.72 6.73
N ARG A 261 18.71 -5.38 5.48
CA ARG A 261 17.41 -5.61 4.87
C ARG A 261 17.19 -7.11 4.72
N SER A 262 16.62 -7.74 5.76
CA SER A 262 16.43 -9.19 5.77
C SER A 262 15.23 -9.57 4.91
N TRP A 263 15.51 -9.84 3.63
CA TRP A 263 14.55 -10.43 2.70
C TRP A 263 14.49 -11.97 2.81
N LEU A 264 15.02 -12.56 3.89
CA LEU A 264 15.06 -14.02 4.08
C LEU A 264 13.66 -14.65 4.02
N TRP A 265 12.61 -13.91 4.38
CA TRP A 265 11.23 -14.36 4.26
C TRP A 265 10.78 -14.63 2.82
N LEU A 266 11.40 -14.01 1.80
CA LEU A 266 11.12 -14.30 0.39
C LEU A 266 11.51 -15.74 0.02
N LEU A 267 12.57 -16.28 0.62
CA LEU A 267 12.98 -17.67 0.41
C LEU A 267 11.88 -18.63 0.86
N TRP A 268 11.31 -18.38 2.05
CA TRP A 268 10.21 -19.18 2.59
C TRP A 268 8.96 -19.12 1.71
N VAL A 269 8.63 -17.93 1.20
CA VAL A 269 7.52 -17.74 0.25
C VAL A 269 7.77 -18.49 -1.07
N SER A 270 9.01 -18.66 -1.51
CA SER A 270 9.34 -19.37 -2.75
C SER A 270 9.35 -20.91 -2.64
N LEU A 271 9.33 -21.46 -1.42
CA LEU A 271 9.42 -22.91 -1.19
C LEU A 271 8.41 -23.75 -1.98
N PRO A 272 7.13 -23.35 -2.15
CA PRO A 272 6.18 -24.13 -2.93
C PRO A 272 6.63 -24.32 -4.39
N LEU A 273 7.27 -23.31 -4.98
CA LEU A 273 7.78 -23.37 -6.36
C LEU A 273 8.99 -24.31 -6.47
N LEU A 274 9.84 -24.36 -5.44
CA LEU A 274 10.99 -25.26 -5.39
C LEU A 274 10.59 -26.74 -5.31
N ALA A 275 9.36 -27.05 -4.87
CA ALA A 275 8.84 -28.40 -4.84
C ALA A 275 8.38 -28.91 -6.23
N VAL A 276 8.18 -28.02 -7.22
CA VAL A 276 7.65 -28.38 -8.56
C VAL A 276 8.54 -29.39 -9.30
N PRO A 277 9.89 -29.24 -9.37
CA PRO A 277 10.75 -30.20 -10.08
C PRO A 277 10.75 -31.60 -9.47
N PHE A 278 10.39 -31.74 -8.19
CA PHE A 278 10.38 -33.03 -7.47
C PHE A 278 9.02 -33.74 -7.52
N HIS A 279 8.05 -33.21 -8.28
CA HIS A 279 6.70 -33.76 -8.41
C HIS A 279 6.58 -34.83 -9.52
N THR A 280 7.63 -35.08 -10.30
CA THR A 280 7.65 -36.09 -11.39
C THR A 280 7.57 -37.51 -10.87
#